data_AF-A0A4Q9QD17-F1
#
_entry.id   AF-A0A4Q9QD17-F1
#
_cell.length_a   1.000
_cell.length_b   1.000
_cell.length_c   1.000
_cell.angle_alpha   90.00
_cell.angle_beta   90.00
_cell.angle_gamma   90.00
#
_symmetry.space_group_name_H-M   'P 1'
#
loop_
_entity.id
_entity.type
_entity.pdbx_description
1 polymer ?
#
loop_
_entity_poly.entity_id
_entity_poly.type
_entity_poly.pdbx_seq_one_letter_code
_entity_poly.pdbx_strand_id
1 'polypeptide(L)'
;MAPLADLLLSTLPLKSLGVPHRLTHYVNGKTPLSTPQEVFPTLAAYLVTIFGIQKWMKNRPPFKLQFLFRLHNAFLTAGSLLLVLLIMEEVVPQIYKHGVFWGLCDVKMWSERLEFYYMINYYFKYIELIDTVFLALKKKPLAFLHVFHHSATALLCYTQLNGRTSVQWVPIAINLTVHVIMYYYYYATAGGAKIWWKKYLTTFQIVQFVIDLFVVYFATYNYYAATYFPNLPSYGSCAGTETAALFGCGLLSSYLVLFIQFYIQTYKKPAGKKPIVNGKANGVANG
;
A
#
# COMPACT_ATOMS: atom_id res chain seq x y z
N MET A 1 22.91 -12.59 -6.19
CA MET A 1 22.72 -12.45 -7.65
C MET A 1 21.26 -12.14 -7.84
N ALA A 2 20.91 -11.11 -8.63
CA ALA A 2 19.52 -10.68 -8.83
C ALA A 2 19.13 -10.88 -10.30
N PRO A 3 19.00 -12.14 -10.75
CA PRO A 3 18.78 -12.49 -12.15
C PRO A 3 17.57 -11.79 -12.79
N LEU A 4 16.47 -11.56 -12.05
CA LEU A 4 15.30 -10.88 -12.59
C LEU A 4 15.56 -9.37 -12.77
N ALA A 5 16.13 -8.70 -11.76
CA ALA A 5 16.52 -7.30 -11.88
C ALA A 5 17.54 -7.08 -13.02
N ASP A 6 18.55 -7.94 -13.10
CA ASP A 6 19.60 -7.87 -14.12
C ASP A 6 19.03 -8.14 -15.53
N LEU A 7 18.09 -9.08 -15.65
CA LEU A 7 17.34 -9.32 -16.90
C LEU A 7 16.54 -8.08 -17.32
N LEU A 8 15.78 -7.47 -16.41
CA LEU A 8 15.02 -6.26 -16.71
C LEU A 8 15.93 -5.12 -17.16
N LEU A 9 17.04 -4.90 -16.48
CA LEU A 9 18.03 -3.89 -16.85
C LEU A 9 18.70 -4.16 -18.21
N SER A 10 18.84 -5.43 -18.60
CA SER A 10 19.35 -5.79 -19.94
C SER A 10 18.35 -5.54 -21.06
N THR A 11 17.05 -5.64 -20.76
CA THR A 11 15.96 -5.44 -21.73
C THR A 11 15.47 -3.99 -21.81
N LEU A 12 15.59 -3.22 -20.73
CA LEU A 12 15.18 -1.83 -20.65
C LEU A 12 16.39 -0.91 -20.85
N PRO A 13 16.37 0.04 -21.81
CA PRO A 13 17.49 0.93 -22.08
C PRO A 13 17.65 2.05 -21.02
N LEU A 14 17.35 1.79 -19.74
CA LEU A 14 17.31 2.83 -18.69
C LEU A 14 18.63 3.62 -18.60
N LYS A 15 19.76 2.95 -18.83
CA LYS A 15 21.09 3.57 -18.82
C LYS A 15 21.40 4.36 -20.12
N SER A 16 20.87 3.93 -21.28
CA SER A 16 21.04 4.65 -22.55
C SER A 16 20.01 5.77 -22.74
N LEU A 17 18.92 5.76 -21.96
CA LEU A 17 17.89 6.80 -21.92
C LEU A 17 18.28 8.03 -21.08
N GLY A 18 19.47 8.03 -20.45
CA GLY A 18 19.95 9.17 -19.67
C GLY A 18 19.04 9.54 -18.50
N VAL A 19 18.39 8.55 -17.87
CA VAL A 19 17.40 8.78 -16.81
C VAL A 19 18.05 9.55 -15.65
N PRO A 20 17.52 10.73 -15.27
CA PRO A 20 18.08 11.54 -14.18
C PRO A 20 18.16 10.77 -12.85
N HIS A 21 19.25 10.96 -12.10
CA HIS A 21 19.50 10.29 -10.81
C HIS A 21 18.34 10.42 -9.80
N ARG A 22 17.60 11.55 -9.82
CA ARG A 22 16.39 11.78 -8.99
C ARG A 22 15.20 10.85 -9.28
N LEU A 23 15.24 10.14 -10.40
CA LEU A 23 14.22 9.16 -10.82
C LEU A 23 14.66 7.73 -10.54
N THR A 24 15.90 7.51 -10.10
CA THR A 24 16.41 6.19 -9.71
C THR A 24 16.78 6.11 -8.22
N HIS A 25 17.02 7.26 -7.57
CA HIS A 25 17.28 7.36 -6.13
C HIS A 25 16.32 8.35 -5.49
N TYR A 26 15.90 8.05 -4.27
CA TYR A 26 15.01 8.91 -3.52
C TYR A 26 15.80 10.04 -2.86
N VAL A 27 15.60 11.27 -3.34
CA VAL A 27 16.26 12.47 -2.83
C VAL A 27 15.20 13.48 -2.42
N ASN A 28 15.06 13.69 -1.10
CA ASN A 28 14.13 14.67 -0.55
C ASN A 28 14.40 16.07 -1.15
N GLY A 29 13.35 16.72 -1.66
CA GLY A 29 13.41 18.03 -2.31
C GLY A 29 13.77 18.01 -3.78
N LYS A 30 14.16 16.86 -4.36
CA LYS A 30 14.49 16.72 -5.79
C LYS A 30 13.68 15.66 -6.50
N THR A 31 13.33 14.57 -5.82
CA THR A 31 12.46 13.53 -6.35
C THR A 31 11.01 14.03 -6.36
N PRO A 32 10.24 13.81 -7.43
CA PRO A 32 8.83 14.23 -7.47
C PRO A 32 8.04 13.63 -6.30
N LEU A 33 7.19 14.43 -5.67
CA LEU A 33 6.38 14.05 -4.49
C LEU A 33 7.25 13.67 -3.28
N SER A 34 8.41 14.32 -3.09
CA SER A 34 9.31 14.06 -1.96
C SER A 34 9.26 15.13 -0.88
N THR A 35 8.39 16.13 -1.04
CA THR A 35 8.22 17.24 -0.08
C THR A 35 6.79 17.32 0.46
N PRO A 36 6.59 17.84 1.69
CA PRO A 36 5.24 18.08 2.22
C PRO A 36 4.39 18.98 1.31
N GLN A 37 5.02 19.98 0.69
CA GLN A 37 4.39 20.95 -0.20
C GLN A 37 3.88 20.32 -1.49
N GLU A 38 4.38 19.14 -1.87
CA GLU A 38 3.85 18.39 -3.01
C GLU A 38 2.83 17.35 -2.55
N VAL A 39 3.11 16.63 -1.46
CA VAL A 39 2.30 15.49 -1.00
C VAL A 39 0.95 15.94 -0.46
N PHE A 40 0.91 16.92 0.45
CA PHE A 40 -0.35 17.35 1.05
C PHE A 40 -1.31 17.98 0.03
N PRO A 41 -0.87 18.87 -0.87
CA PRO A 41 -1.75 19.38 -1.93
C PRO A 41 -2.21 18.30 -2.90
N THR A 42 -1.37 17.31 -3.22
CA THR A 42 -1.77 16.17 -4.07
C THR A 42 -2.89 15.36 -3.41
N LEU A 43 -2.78 15.07 -2.12
CA LEU A 43 -3.84 14.35 -1.38
C LEU A 43 -5.10 15.20 -1.22
N ALA A 44 -4.98 16.51 -1.02
CA ALA A 44 -6.12 17.42 -1.00
C ALA A 44 -6.81 17.48 -2.36
N ALA A 45 -6.06 17.61 -3.45
CA ALA A 45 -6.57 17.59 -4.82
C ALA A 45 -7.28 16.28 -5.16
N TYR A 46 -6.72 15.16 -4.70
CA TYR A 46 -7.35 13.84 -4.78
C TYR A 46 -8.73 13.84 -4.09
N LEU A 47 -8.83 14.28 -2.83
CA LEU A 47 -10.10 14.33 -2.11
C LEU A 47 -11.12 15.25 -2.80
N VAL A 48 -10.70 16.44 -3.21
CA VAL A 48 -11.54 17.40 -3.95
C VAL A 48 -12.05 16.79 -5.24
N THR A 49 -11.20 16.07 -5.97
CA THR A 49 -11.57 15.40 -7.22
C THR A 49 -12.60 14.31 -6.97
N ILE A 50 -12.40 13.46 -5.96
CA ILE A 50 -13.33 12.37 -5.65
C ILE A 50 -14.71 12.90 -5.22
N PHE A 51 -14.77 13.86 -4.31
CA PHE A 51 -16.04 14.45 -3.89
C PHE A 51 -16.69 15.29 -5.00
N GLY A 52 -15.87 15.95 -5.84
CA GLY A 52 -16.31 16.66 -7.03
C GLY A 52 -16.98 15.72 -8.05
N ILE A 53 -16.34 14.58 -8.34
CA ILE A 53 -16.89 13.54 -9.22
C ILE A 53 -18.20 12.98 -8.64
N GLN A 54 -18.26 12.67 -7.35
CA GLN A 54 -19.49 12.19 -6.71
C GLN A 54 -20.63 13.20 -6.86
N LYS A 55 -20.38 14.49 -6.63
CA LYS A 55 -21.37 15.56 -6.80
C LYS A 55 -21.82 15.69 -8.24
N TRP A 56 -20.88 15.68 -9.19
CA TRP A 56 -21.14 15.77 -10.63
C TRP A 56 -21.93 14.57 -11.16
N MET A 57 -21.65 13.37 -10.65
CA MET A 57 -22.34 12.15 -11.04
C MET A 57 -23.75 12.06 -10.47
N LYS A 58 -24.16 12.87 -9.48
CA LYS A 58 -25.48 12.76 -8.81
C LYS A 58 -26.64 12.64 -9.81
N ASN A 59 -26.66 13.48 -10.83
CA ASN A 59 -27.73 13.54 -11.84
C ASN A 59 -27.40 12.80 -13.16
N ARG A 60 -26.36 11.94 -13.18
CA ARG A 60 -25.91 11.23 -14.40
C ARG A 60 -26.04 9.71 -14.26
N PRO A 61 -26.23 8.95 -15.35
CA PRO A 61 -26.15 7.49 -15.29
C PRO A 61 -24.71 7.03 -14.99
N PRO A 62 -24.50 5.85 -14.35
CA PRO A 62 -23.17 5.32 -14.08
C PRO A 62 -22.43 5.00 -15.38
N PHE A 63 -21.12 5.33 -15.45
CA PHE A 63 -20.33 5.07 -16.65
C PHE A 63 -19.95 3.60 -16.80
N LYS A 64 -19.98 3.10 -18.04
CA LYS A 64 -19.58 1.74 -18.42
C LYS A 64 -18.08 1.69 -18.76
N LEU A 65 -17.25 1.67 -17.72
CA LEU A 65 -15.78 1.69 -17.84
C LEU A 65 -15.16 0.29 -17.68
N GLN A 66 -15.86 -0.80 -18.03
CA GLN A 66 -15.40 -2.17 -17.76
C GLN A 66 -14.02 -2.46 -18.35
N PHE A 67 -13.76 -2.09 -19.60
CA PHE A 67 -12.48 -2.34 -20.26
C PHE A 67 -11.32 -1.63 -19.54
N LEU A 68 -11.46 -0.32 -19.32
CA LEU A 68 -10.45 0.48 -18.62
C LEU A 68 -10.22 -0.01 -17.18
N PHE A 69 -11.30 -0.36 -16.47
CA PHE A 69 -11.20 -0.93 -15.13
C PHE A 69 -10.45 -2.26 -15.15
N ARG A 70 -10.73 -3.16 -16.11
CA ARG A 70 -9.99 -4.42 -16.25
C ARG A 70 -8.51 -4.19 -16.57
N LEU A 71 -8.21 -3.29 -17.51
CA LEU A 71 -6.82 -2.96 -17.86
C LEU A 71 -6.06 -2.42 -16.64
N HIS A 72 -6.68 -1.51 -15.88
CA HIS A 72 -6.10 -0.96 -14.66
C HIS A 72 -5.80 -2.04 -13.61
N ASN A 73 -6.78 -2.91 -13.31
CA ASN A 73 -6.58 -4.00 -12.34
C ASN A 73 -5.54 -5.03 -12.82
N ALA A 74 -5.47 -5.31 -14.12
CA ALA A 74 -4.45 -6.19 -14.69
C ALA A 74 -3.05 -5.57 -14.54
N PHE A 75 -2.90 -4.27 -14.82
CA PHE A 75 -1.66 -3.53 -14.60
C PHE A 75 -1.24 -3.56 -13.12
N LEU A 76 -2.16 -3.28 -12.20
CA LEU A 76 -1.86 -3.29 -10.77
C LEU A 76 -1.50 -4.68 -10.24
N THR A 77 -2.16 -5.72 -10.75
CA THR A 77 -1.81 -7.13 -10.42
C THR A 77 -0.40 -7.47 -10.89
N ALA A 78 -0.11 -7.23 -12.17
CA ALA A 78 1.18 -7.57 -12.77
C ALA A 78 2.33 -6.75 -12.16
N GLY A 79 2.13 -5.45 -11.96
CA GLY A 79 3.14 -4.59 -11.34
C GLY A 79 3.36 -4.91 -9.86
N SER A 80 2.32 -5.27 -9.10
CA SER A 80 2.48 -5.72 -7.71
C SER A 80 3.28 -7.03 -7.65
N LEU A 81 3.00 -7.97 -8.57
CA LEU A 81 3.73 -9.24 -8.67
C LEU A 81 5.20 -9.01 -9.03
N LEU A 82 5.46 -8.18 -10.04
CA LEU A 82 6.83 -7.85 -10.44
C LEU A 82 7.60 -7.21 -9.28
N LEU A 83 6.98 -6.25 -8.60
CA LEU A 83 7.64 -5.51 -7.53
C LEU A 83 7.94 -6.38 -6.30
N VAL A 84 7.01 -7.26 -5.90
CA VAL A 84 7.29 -8.19 -4.80
C VAL A 84 8.38 -9.19 -5.15
N LEU A 85 8.42 -9.69 -6.39
CA LEU A 85 9.49 -10.59 -6.82
C LEU A 85 10.86 -9.91 -6.77
N LEU A 86 10.96 -8.65 -7.23
CA LEU A 86 12.20 -7.87 -7.17
C LEU A 86 12.64 -7.57 -5.73
N ILE A 87 11.70 -7.22 -4.84
CA ILE A 87 12.00 -7.01 -3.42
C ILE A 87 12.49 -8.30 -2.78
N MET A 88 11.80 -9.43 -3.02
CA MET A 88 12.17 -10.71 -2.43
C MET A 88 13.51 -11.25 -2.95
N GLU A 89 13.84 -10.99 -4.22
CA GLU A 89 15.12 -11.33 -4.83
C GLU A 89 16.30 -10.64 -4.12
N GLU A 90 16.14 -9.39 -3.68
CA GLU A 90 17.15 -8.66 -2.90
C GLU A 90 17.13 -9.05 -1.41
N VAL A 91 15.94 -9.24 -0.82
CA VAL A 91 15.76 -9.45 0.62
C VAL A 91 16.18 -10.85 1.08
N VAL A 92 15.73 -11.89 0.37
CA VAL A 92 15.87 -13.29 0.82
C VAL A 92 17.34 -13.71 0.99
N PRO A 93 18.26 -13.42 0.04
CA PRO A 93 19.66 -13.78 0.20
C PRO A 93 20.33 -13.08 1.38
N GLN A 94 19.94 -11.84 1.67
CA GLN A 94 20.49 -11.05 2.78
C GLN A 94 20.06 -11.64 4.13
N ILE A 95 18.78 -11.99 4.27
CA ILE A 95 18.26 -12.65 5.48
C ILE A 95 18.91 -14.02 5.66
N TYR A 96 19.06 -14.80 4.60
CA TYR A 96 19.69 -16.12 4.66
C TYR A 96 21.14 -16.02 5.15
N LYS A 97 21.88 -14.98 4.71
CA LYS A 97 23.30 -14.80 5.03
C LYS A 97 23.53 -14.17 6.41
N HIS A 98 22.68 -13.23 6.82
CA HIS A 98 22.93 -12.38 8.00
C HIS A 98 21.92 -12.58 9.14
N GLY A 99 20.85 -13.34 8.91
CA GLY A 99 19.81 -13.61 9.89
C GLY A 99 18.65 -12.61 9.84
N VAL A 100 17.55 -12.99 10.52
CA VAL A 100 16.29 -12.23 10.51
C VAL A 100 16.42 -10.88 11.18
N PHE A 101 17.03 -10.80 12.37
CA PHE A 101 17.18 -9.54 13.08
C PHE A 101 17.97 -8.51 12.25
N TRP A 102 19.06 -8.94 11.63
CA TRP A 102 19.83 -8.12 10.70
C TRP A 102 18.96 -7.61 9.54
N GLY A 103 18.19 -8.49 8.91
CA GLY A 103 17.30 -8.10 7.81
C GLY A 103 16.13 -7.20 8.22
N LEU A 104 15.75 -7.17 9.49
CA LEU A 104 14.69 -6.28 9.99
C LEU A 104 15.21 -4.91 10.43
N CYS A 105 16.45 -4.85 10.93
CA CYS A 105 16.91 -3.73 11.75
C CYS A 105 18.23 -3.10 11.27
N ASP A 106 19.06 -3.78 10.48
CA ASP A 106 20.34 -3.23 10.02
C ASP A 106 20.13 -2.19 8.91
N VAL A 107 20.88 -1.08 8.98
CA VAL A 107 20.86 0.00 7.99
C VAL A 107 21.27 -0.48 6.59
N LYS A 108 22.12 -1.51 6.51
CA LYS A 108 22.59 -2.10 5.25
C LYS A 108 21.49 -2.84 4.49
N MET A 109 20.37 -3.14 5.16
CA MET A 109 19.17 -3.62 4.49
C MET A 109 18.59 -2.56 3.53
N TRP A 110 18.85 -1.29 3.77
CA TRP A 110 18.53 -0.20 2.84
C TRP A 110 19.55 -0.13 1.70
N SER A 111 19.46 -1.07 0.76
CA SER A 111 20.27 -1.04 -0.46
C SER A 111 19.70 -0.02 -1.46
N GLU A 112 20.53 0.47 -2.40
CA GLU A 112 20.09 1.37 -3.46
C GLU A 112 18.98 0.75 -4.33
N ARG A 113 19.04 -0.56 -4.57
CA ARG A 113 18.02 -1.30 -5.32
C ARG A 113 16.69 -1.35 -4.56
N LEU A 114 16.73 -1.63 -3.25
CA LEU A 114 15.53 -1.62 -2.41
C LEU A 114 14.94 -0.21 -2.29
N GLU A 115 15.76 0.83 -2.15
CA GLU A 115 15.31 2.23 -2.16
C GLU A 115 14.55 2.55 -3.46
N PHE A 116 15.07 2.13 -4.62
CA PHE A 116 14.40 2.28 -5.90
C PHE A 116 13.06 1.54 -5.95
N TYR A 117 12.99 0.30 -5.44
CA TYR A 117 11.74 -0.46 -5.38
C TYR A 117 10.72 0.16 -4.42
N TYR A 118 11.14 0.72 -3.29
CA TYR A 118 10.24 1.46 -2.40
C TYR A 118 9.72 2.74 -3.05
N MET A 119 10.54 3.44 -3.83
CA MET A 119 10.12 4.59 -4.60
C MET A 119 9.10 4.21 -5.69
N ILE A 120 9.30 3.08 -6.39
CA ILE A 120 8.30 2.55 -7.32
C ILE A 120 7.00 2.19 -6.58
N ASN A 121 7.08 1.51 -5.43
CA ASN A 121 5.92 1.17 -4.61
C ASN A 121 5.15 2.43 -4.21
N TYR A 122 5.86 3.48 -3.79
CA TYR A 122 5.28 4.77 -3.44
C TYR A 122 4.49 5.38 -4.61
N TYR A 123 5.07 5.41 -5.82
CA TYR A 123 4.34 5.87 -7.01
C TYR A 123 3.16 4.97 -7.37
N PHE A 124 3.30 3.65 -7.16
CA PHE A 124 2.20 2.71 -7.32
C PHE A 124 0.99 3.08 -6.46
N LYS A 125 1.19 3.58 -5.24
CA LYS A 125 0.09 4.04 -4.37
C LYS A 125 -0.69 5.23 -4.92
N TYR A 126 -0.07 6.09 -5.72
CA TYR A 126 -0.79 7.15 -6.44
C TYR A 126 -1.61 6.59 -7.61
N ILE A 127 -1.11 5.57 -8.29
CA ILE A 127 -1.86 4.88 -9.34
C ILE A 127 -3.08 4.17 -8.75
N GLU A 128 -2.95 3.57 -7.55
CA GLU A 128 -4.07 2.97 -6.82
C GLU A 128 -5.18 3.99 -6.46
N LEU A 129 -4.89 5.30 -6.41
CA LEU A 129 -5.93 6.32 -6.20
C LEU A 129 -6.96 6.35 -7.35
N ILE A 130 -6.60 5.86 -8.54
CA ILE A 130 -7.50 5.78 -9.69
C ILE A 130 -8.63 4.77 -9.43
N ASP A 131 -8.44 3.78 -8.54
CA ASP A 131 -9.50 2.85 -8.12
C ASP A 131 -10.73 3.62 -7.60
N THR A 132 -10.48 4.64 -6.79
CA THR A 132 -11.54 5.41 -6.15
C THR A 132 -12.26 6.30 -7.17
N VAL A 133 -11.54 6.80 -8.19
CA VAL A 133 -12.09 7.49 -9.36
C VAL A 133 -13.03 6.57 -10.13
N PHE A 134 -12.62 5.33 -10.43
CA PHE A 134 -13.49 4.36 -11.11
C PHE A 134 -14.75 4.06 -10.30
N LEU A 135 -14.62 3.88 -8.98
CA LEU A 135 -15.78 3.65 -8.12
C LEU A 135 -16.73 4.86 -8.11
N ALA A 136 -16.20 6.09 -8.04
CA ALA A 136 -16.99 7.31 -8.09
C ALA A 136 -17.76 7.45 -9.44
N LEU A 137 -17.08 7.23 -10.57
CA LEU A 137 -17.69 7.29 -11.91
C LEU A 137 -18.71 6.17 -12.16
N LYS A 138 -18.56 5.02 -11.50
CA LYS A 138 -19.51 3.90 -11.55
C LYS A 138 -20.64 4.01 -10.52
N LYS A 139 -20.72 5.11 -9.76
CA LYS A 139 -21.68 5.32 -8.66
C LYS A 139 -21.65 4.18 -7.62
N LYS A 140 -20.48 3.60 -7.37
CA LYS A 140 -20.30 2.61 -6.30
C LYS A 140 -20.05 3.33 -4.97
N PRO A 141 -20.55 2.77 -3.85
CA PRO A 141 -20.35 3.40 -2.55
C PRO A 141 -18.86 3.44 -2.21
N LEU A 142 -18.36 4.63 -1.89
CA LEU A 142 -17.01 4.82 -1.37
C LEU A 142 -17.04 4.66 0.14
N ALA A 143 -16.55 3.53 0.64
CA ALA A 143 -16.41 3.32 2.08
C ALA A 143 -15.35 4.26 2.64
N PHE A 144 -15.59 4.79 3.85
CA PHE A 144 -14.59 5.57 4.58
C PHE A 144 -13.23 4.85 4.65
N LEU A 145 -13.25 3.56 5.00
CA LEU A 145 -12.06 2.70 5.07
C LEU A 145 -11.25 2.76 3.77
N HIS A 146 -11.91 2.73 2.62
CA HIS A 146 -11.24 2.74 1.32
C HIS A 146 -10.57 4.10 1.06
N VAL A 147 -11.30 5.20 1.18
CA VAL A 147 -10.74 6.54 0.93
C VAL A 147 -9.61 6.84 1.92
N PHE A 148 -9.82 6.57 3.20
CA PHE A 148 -8.83 6.77 4.26
C PHE A 148 -7.58 5.93 4.03
N HIS A 149 -7.72 4.63 3.73
CA HIS A 149 -6.60 3.74 3.44
C HIS A 149 -5.80 4.27 2.24
N HIS A 150 -6.43 4.51 1.09
CA HIS A 150 -5.72 4.97 -0.11
C HIS A 150 -4.97 6.29 0.11
N SER A 151 -5.58 7.29 0.77
CA SER A 151 -4.89 8.55 1.06
C SER A 151 -3.76 8.39 2.08
N ALA A 152 -4.00 7.62 3.14
CA ALA A 152 -3.05 7.51 4.23
C ALA A 152 -1.89 6.54 3.92
N THR A 153 -2.09 5.53 3.06
CA THR A 153 -1.03 4.62 2.61
C THR A 153 -0.01 5.35 1.72
N ALA A 154 -0.45 6.30 0.90
CA ALA A 154 0.46 7.19 0.17
C ALA A 154 1.29 8.04 1.13
N LEU A 155 0.65 8.65 2.14
CA LEU A 155 1.35 9.41 3.18
C LEU A 155 2.29 8.53 4.01
N LEU A 156 1.93 7.28 4.29
CA LEU A 156 2.78 6.31 4.96
C LEU A 156 4.06 6.08 4.17
N CYS A 157 3.95 5.71 2.89
CA CYS A 157 5.11 5.48 2.04
C CYS A 157 6.03 6.72 1.99
N TYR A 158 5.46 7.92 1.93
CA TYR A 158 6.21 9.17 2.03
C TYR A 158 7.00 9.29 3.34
N THR A 159 6.35 9.06 4.49
CA THR A 159 7.03 9.14 5.80
C THR A 159 8.11 8.08 5.96
N GLN A 160 7.89 6.86 5.47
CA GLN A 160 8.86 5.76 5.57
C GLN A 160 10.07 5.97 4.66
N LEU A 161 9.86 6.48 3.43
CA LEU A 161 10.95 6.84 2.52
C LEU A 161 11.86 7.92 3.12
N ASN A 162 11.29 8.95 3.75
CA ASN A 162 12.09 9.97 4.44
C ASN A 162 12.72 9.47 5.74
N GLY A 163 12.04 8.57 6.45
CA GLY A 163 12.51 7.99 7.71
C GLY A 163 13.55 6.89 7.57
N ARG A 164 13.82 6.43 6.34
CA ARG A 164 14.77 5.34 6.03
C ARG A 164 14.62 4.12 6.94
N THR A 165 13.38 3.68 7.15
CA THR A 165 13.07 2.54 8.03
C THR A 165 13.46 1.21 7.36
N SER A 166 14.42 0.50 7.94
CA SER A 166 14.91 -0.79 7.41
C SER A 166 13.82 -1.87 7.38
N VAL A 167 12.93 -1.88 8.36
CA VAL A 167 11.85 -2.86 8.53
C VAL A 167 10.75 -2.80 7.45
N GLN A 168 10.68 -1.72 6.66
CA GLN A 168 9.52 -1.47 5.79
C GLN A 168 9.33 -2.49 4.66
N TRP A 169 10.36 -3.28 4.30
CA TRP A 169 10.21 -4.32 3.29
C TRP A 169 9.16 -5.36 3.68
N VAL A 170 8.98 -5.64 4.97
CA VAL A 170 8.00 -6.64 5.44
C VAL A 170 6.56 -6.17 5.14
N PRO A 171 6.09 -5.01 5.64
CA PRO A 171 4.76 -4.52 5.29
C PRO A 171 4.56 -4.36 3.78
N ILE A 172 5.58 -3.88 3.06
CA ILE A 172 5.49 -3.68 1.61
C ILE A 172 5.34 -5.03 0.87
N ALA A 173 6.17 -6.03 1.18
CA ALA A 173 6.13 -7.32 0.50
C ALA A 173 4.81 -8.06 0.75
N ILE A 174 4.32 -8.07 1.99
CA ILE A 174 3.04 -8.71 2.32
C ILE A 174 1.89 -7.92 1.67
N ASN A 175 1.91 -6.59 1.70
CA ASN A 175 0.90 -5.77 1.04
C ASN A 175 0.84 -6.02 -0.47
N LEU A 176 1.99 -6.05 -1.14
CA LEU A 176 2.06 -6.34 -2.58
C LEU A 176 1.53 -7.74 -2.88
N THR A 177 1.85 -8.74 -2.06
CA THR A 177 1.31 -10.11 -2.20
C THR A 177 -0.22 -10.12 -2.10
N VAL A 178 -0.78 -9.44 -1.10
CA VAL A 178 -2.23 -9.31 -0.96
C VAL A 178 -2.84 -8.52 -2.12
N HIS A 179 -2.15 -7.49 -2.62
CA HIS A 179 -2.58 -6.69 -3.78
C HIS A 179 -2.62 -7.51 -5.07
N VAL A 180 -1.68 -8.42 -5.30
CA VAL A 180 -1.74 -9.37 -6.43
C VAL A 180 -3.06 -10.15 -6.40
N ILE A 181 -3.42 -10.72 -5.25
CA ILE A 181 -4.64 -11.52 -5.11
C ILE A 181 -5.90 -10.63 -5.22
N MET A 182 -5.88 -9.45 -4.58
CA MET A 182 -7.01 -8.51 -4.58
C MET A 182 -7.31 -7.95 -5.97
N TYR A 183 -6.29 -7.48 -6.69
CA TYR A 183 -6.47 -6.91 -8.02
C TYR A 183 -6.80 -7.98 -9.06
N TYR A 184 -6.26 -9.18 -8.92
CA TYR A 184 -6.70 -10.32 -9.73
C TYR A 184 -8.18 -10.63 -9.52
N TYR A 185 -8.64 -10.63 -8.25
CA TYR A 185 -10.05 -10.81 -7.92
C TYR A 185 -10.92 -9.73 -8.58
N TYR A 186 -10.52 -8.45 -8.56
CA TYR A 186 -11.27 -7.38 -9.21
C TYR A 186 -11.25 -7.45 -10.73
N TYR A 187 -10.11 -7.83 -11.32
CA TYR A 187 -10.01 -8.10 -12.76
C TYR A 187 -10.99 -9.20 -13.19
N ALA A 188 -10.97 -10.34 -12.50
CA ALA A 188 -11.77 -11.51 -12.82
C ALA A 188 -13.28 -11.24 -12.62
N THR A 189 -13.66 -10.60 -11.52
CA THR A 189 -15.06 -10.24 -11.25
C THR A 189 -15.58 -9.18 -12.22
N ALA A 190 -14.75 -8.25 -12.69
CA ALA A 190 -15.10 -7.32 -13.75
C ALA A 190 -15.28 -8.01 -15.13
N GLY A 191 -14.65 -9.17 -15.32
CA GLY A 191 -14.86 -10.07 -16.46
C GLY A 191 -16.10 -10.96 -16.36
N GLY A 192 -16.87 -10.87 -15.26
CA GLY A 192 -18.09 -11.66 -15.03
C GLY A 192 -17.89 -12.93 -14.20
N ALA A 193 -16.68 -13.21 -13.71
CA ALA A 193 -16.43 -14.36 -12.86
C ALA A 193 -17.12 -14.20 -11.49
N LYS A 194 -17.83 -15.24 -11.04
CA LYS A 194 -18.40 -15.32 -9.69
C LYS A 194 -17.43 -16.04 -8.78
N ILE A 195 -16.77 -15.30 -7.89
CA ILE A 195 -15.72 -15.83 -7.02
C ILE A 195 -16.24 -16.02 -5.60
N TRP A 196 -16.28 -17.27 -5.14
CA TRP A 196 -16.77 -17.67 -3.82
C TRP A 196 -15.84 -17.31 -2.65
N TRP A 197 -14.54 -17.14 -2.90
CA TRP A 197 -13.54 -16.94 -1.86
C TRP A 197 -13.33 -15.48 -1.43
N LYS A 198 -14.26 -14.56 -1.73
CA LYS A 198 -14.20 -13.14 -1.32
C LYS A 198 -13.95 -12.95 0.19
N LYS A 199 -14.52 -13.80 1.03
CA LYS A 199 -14.34 -13.74 2.50
C LYS A 199 -12.89 -14.04 2.92
N TYR A 200 -12.23 -14.96 2.22
CA TYR A 200 -10.83 -15.30 2.49
C TYR A 200 -9.91 -14.13 2.12
N LEU A 201 -10.24 -13.35 1.09
CA LEU A 201 -9.49 -12.13 0.75
C LEU A 201 -9.47 -11.12 1.90
N THR A 202 -10.63 -10.84 2.50
CA THR A 202 -10.69 -9.96 3.68
C THR A 202 -9.94 -10.54 4.88
N THR A 203 -9.93 -11.87 5.00
CA THR A 203 -9.17 -12.56 6.08
C THR A 203 -7.67 -12.42 5.86
N PHE A 204 -7.19 -12.58 4.62
CA PHE A 204 -5.78 -12.36 4.27
C PHE A 204 -5.32 -10.93 4.57
N GLN A 205 -6.16 -9.92 4.28
CA GLN A 205 -5.86 -8.52 4.61
C GLN A 205 -5.73 -8.30 6.13
N ILE A 206 -6.60 -8.92 6.93
CA ILE A 206 -6.51 -8.82 8.40
C ILE A 206 -5.24 -9.51 8.91
N VAL A 207 -4.94 -10.73 8.41
CA VAL A 207 -3.74 -11.47 8.79
C VAL A 207 -2.47 -10.69 8.42
N GLN A 208 -2.44 -10.04 7.25
CA GLN A 208 -1.37 -9.12 6.87
C GLN A 208 -1.16 -8.07 7.98
N PHE A 209 -2.19 -7.30 8.35
CA PHE A 209 -2.01 -6.22 9.33
C PHE A 209 -1.57 -6.72 10.70
N VAL A 210 -1.97 -7.92 11.12
CA VAL A 210 -1.49 -8.54 12.36
C VAL A 210 0.00 -8.83 12.29
N ILE A 211 0.48 -9.41 11.18
CA ILE A 211 1.91 -9.69 10.97
C ILE A 211 2.70 -8.38 10.88
N ASP A 212 2.22 -7.41 10.10
CA ASP A 212 2.87 -6.11 9.93
C ASP A 212 3.03 -5.39 11.28
N LEU A 213 1.97 -5.38 12.12
CA LEU A 213 2.03 -4.79 13.45
C LEU A 213 3.00 -5.50 14.37
N PHE A 214 3.03 -6.83 14.37
CA PHE A 214 3.99 -7.59 15.17
C PHE A 214 5.43 -7.18 14.84
N VAL A 215 5.76 -7.11 13.55
CA VAL A 215 7.11 -6.81 13.08
C VAL A 215 7.48 -5.33 13.32
N VAL A 216 6.57 -4.40 13.03
CA VAL A 216 6.81 -2.96 13.24
C VAL A 216 6.90 -2.62 14.72
N TYR A 217 6.09 -3.24 15.59
CA TYR A 217 6.21 -3.06 17.04
C TYR A 217 7.48 -3.68 17.59
N PHE A 218 7.89 -4.83 17.08
CA PHE A 218 9.17 -5.44 17.45
C PHE A 218 10.35 -4.51 17.10
N ALA A 219 10.40 -3.99 15.88
CA ALA A 219 11.46 -3.07 15.46
C ALA A 219 11.44 -1.76 16.28
N THR A 220 10.24 -1.20 16.50
CA THR A 220 10.06 0.01 17.31
C THR A 220 10.50 -0.22 18.76
N TYR A 221 10.10 -1.33 19.38
CA TYR A 221 10.50 -1.69 20.73
C TYR A 221 12.02 -1.78 20.87
N ASN A 222 12.68 -2.51 19.96
CA ASN A 222 14.13 -2.67 19.99
C ASN A 222 14.86 -1.33 19.83
N TYR A 223 14.39 -0.45 18.95
CA TYR A 223 14.93 0.90 18.81
C TYR A 223 14.84 1.71 20.12
N TYR A 224 13.64 1.80 20.72
CA TYR A 224 13.44 2.57 21.94
C TYR A 224 14.16 1.96 23.16
N ALA A 225 14.15 0.63 23.28
CA ALA A 225 14.87 -0.08 24.34
C ALA A 225 16.38 0.18 24.25
N ALA A 226 16.98 0.00 23.07
CA ALA A 226 18.42 0.22 22.88
C ALA A 226 18.83 1.70 23.04
N THR A 227 17.96 2.64 22.69
CA THR A 227 18.29 4.08 22.68
C THR A 227 18.05 4.76 24.03
N TYR A 228 16.94 4.44 24.71
CA TYR A 228 16.48 5.17 25.89
C TYR A 228 16.50 4.35 27.18
N PHE A 229 16.47 3.01 27.08
CA PHE A 229 16.32 2.13 28.23
C PHE A 229 17.30 0.96 28.16
N PRO A 230 18.62 1.21 28.33
CA PRO A 230 19.66 0.19 28.16
C PRO A 230 19.52 -1.02 29.11
N ASN A 231 18.73 -0.90 30.17
CA ASN A 231 18.42 -1.98 31.11
C ASN A 231 17.30 -2.92 30.63
N LEU A 232 16.60 -2.60 29.54
CA LEU A 232 15.59 -3.47 28.95
C LEU A 232 16.23 -4.49 28.00
N PRO A 233 15.70 -5.73 27.95
CA PRO A 233 16.19 -6.73 27.01
C PRO A 233 15.91 -6.28 25.57
N SER A 234 16.95 -6.09 24.77
CA SER A 234 16.86 -5.80 23.34
C SER A 234 17.85 -6.67 22.56
N TYR A 235 17.50 -6.96 21.30
CA TYR A 235 18.37 -7.69 20.38
C TYR A 235 19.38 -6.77 19.66
N GLY A 236 19.28 -5.46 19.89
CA GLY A 236 20.04 -4.40 19.23
C GLY A 236 19.13 -3.21 18.87
N SER A 237 19.68 -2.18 18.24
CA SER A 237 18.89 -1.06 17.69
C SER A 237 18.46 -1.33 16.25
N CYS A 238 17.39 -0.68 15.80
CA CYS A 238 16.84 -0.81 14.44
C CYS A 238 16.93 0.51 13.67
N ALA A 239 17.28 0.46 12.39
CA ALA A 239 17.44 1.66 11.58
C ALA A 239 16.10 2.29 11.19
N GLY A 240 15.95 3.59 11.47
CA GLY A 240 14.79 4.40 11.11
C GLY A 240 14.70 5.67 11.95
N THR A 241 13.78 6.58 11.60
CA THR A 241 13.42 7.73 12.44
C THR A 241 12.23 7.42 13.35
N GLU A 242 12.22 8.00 14.55
CA GLU A 242 11.12 7.86 15.51
C GLU A 242 9.78 8.32 14.97
N THR A 243 9.78 9.43 14.23
CA THR A 243 8.57 9.98 13.62
C THR A 243 7.95 9.01 12.62
N ALA A 244 8.77 8.37 11.78
CA ALA A 244 8.30 7.35 10.84
C ALA A 244 7.84 6.08 11.57
N ALA A 245 8.54 5.65 12.62
CA ALA A 245 8.16 4.49 13.42
C ALA A 245 6.80 4.69 14.11
N LEU A 246 6.62 5.80 14.84
CA LEU A 246 5.38 6.11 15.55
C LEU A 246 4.20 6.32 14.59
N PHE A 247 4.44 7.03 13.48
CA PHE A 247 3.41 7.22 12.46
C PHE A 247 2.98 5.89 11.82
N GLY A 248 3.95 5.03 11.49
CA GLY A 248 3.67 3.68 10.97
C GLY A 248 2.89 2.82 11.96
N CYS A 249 3.31 2.79 13.22
CA CYS A 249 2.63 2.09 14.31
C CYS A 249 1.15 2.52 14.44
N GLY A 250 0.92 3.83 14.53
CA GLY A 250 -0.42 4.38 14.69
C GLY A 250 -1.31 4.10 13.49
N LEU A 251 -0.79 4.25 12.28
CA LEU A 251 -1.58 4.09 11.07
C LEU A 251 -1.93 2.62 10.79
N LEU A 252 -0.98 1.69 10.91
CA LEU A 252 -1.24 0.26 10.76
C LEU A 252 -2.26 -0.24 11.81
N SER A 253 -2.18 0.27 13.04
CA SER A 253 -3.15 -0.04 14.09
C SER A 253 -4.56 0.43 13.72
N SER A 254 -4.67 1.64 13.16
CA SER A 254 -5.94 2.16 12.68
C SER A 254 -6.52 1.29 11.56
N TYR A 255 -5.69 0.77 10.65
CA TYR A 255 -6.13 -0.13 9.58
C TYR A 255 -6.65 -1.44 10.13
N LEU A 256 -5.92 -2.09 11.05
CA LEU A 256 -6.40 -3.34 11.66
C LEU A 256 -7.79 -3.18 12.27
N VAL A 257 -8.00 -2.10 13.05
CA VAL A 257 -9.31 -1.80 13.66
C VAL A 257 -10.40 -1.63 12.59
N LEU A 258 -10.14 -0.83 11.56
CA LEU A 258 -11.12 -0.58 10.50
C LEU A 258 -11.44 -1.84 9.68
N PHE A 259 -10.46 -2.70 9.41
CA PHE A 259 -10.66 -3.96 8.70
C PHE A 259 -11.43 -4.98 9.54
N ILE A 260 -11.15 -5.09 10.84
CA ILE A 260 -11.94 -5.91 11.77
C ILE A 260 -13.38 -5.41 11.81
N GLN A 261 -13.57 -4.09 11.93
CA GLN A 261 -14.91 -3.48 11.94
C GLN A 261 -15.66 -3.78 10.65
N PHE A 262 -15.01 -3.64 9.48
CA PHE A 262 -15.57 -3.98 8.18
C PHE A 262 -15.96 -5.46 8.09
N TYR A 263 -15.11 -6.36 8.58
CA TYR A 263 -15.36 -7.80 8.58
C TYR A 263 -16.58 -8.16 9.44
N ILE A 264 -16.67 -7.62 10.65
CA ILE A 264 -17.81 -7.83 11.55
C ILE A 264 -19.11 -7.33 10.89
N GLN A 265 -19.08 -6.13 10.32
CA GLN A 265 -20.25 -5.53 9.68
C GLN A 265 -20.71 -6.29 8.43
N THR A 266 -19.78 -6.86 7.66
CA THR A 266 -20.09 -7.53 6.39
C THR A 266 -20.45 -9.00 6.56
N TYR A 267 -19.81 -9.71 7.50
CA TYR A 267 -19.89 -11.18 7.58
C TYR A 267 -20.45 -11.73 8.89
N LYS A 268 -20.49 -10.96 9.99
CA LYS A 268 -20.97 -11.46 11.29
C LYS A 268 -22.32 -10.87 11.74
N LYS A 269 -22.79 -9.76 11.16
CA LYS A 269 -24.12 -9.21 11.53
C LYS A 269 -25.26 -10.08 10.95
N PRO A 270 -26.28 -10.43 11.75
CA PRO A 270 -27.44 -11.19 11.26
C PRO A 270 -28.16 -10.47 10.13
N ALA A 271 -28.64 -11.23 9.15
CA ALA A 271 -29.45 -10.77 8.03
C ALA A 271 -30.74 -10.11 8.56
N GLY A 272 -30.74 -8.79 8.68
CA GLY A 272 -31.87 -8.03 9.24
C GLY A 272 -31.56 -6.56 9.51
N LYS A 273 -30.30 -6.20 9.73
CA LYS A 273 -29.85 -4.80 9.69
C LYS A 273 -29.09 -4.58 8.39
N LYS A 274 -29.66 -3.77 7.48
CA LYS A 274 -28.97 -3.30 6.27
C LYS A 274 -27.55 -2.86 6.65
N PRO A 275 -26.52 -3.22 5.86
CA PRO A 275 -25.18 -2.73 6.12
C PRO A 275 -25.26 -1.20 6.20
N ILE A 276 -24.73 -0.63 7.28
CA ILE A 276 -24.56 0.82 7.36
C ILE A 276 -23.51 1.14 6.32
N VAL A 277 -23.97 1.49 5.12
CA VAL A 277 -23.15 2.24 4.17
C VAL A 277 -22.87 3.56 4.88
N ASN A 278 -21.66 3.71 5.43
CA ASN A 278 -21.17 5.01 5.87
C ASN A 278 -21.09 5.89 4.63
N GLY A 279 -22.19 6.59 4.36
CA GLY A 279 -22.47 7.30 3.13
C GLY A 279 -23.97 7.25 2.86
N LYS A 280 -24.72 8.21 3.42
CA LYS A 280 -26.12 8.49 3.02
C LYS A 280 -26.14 8.76 1.52
N ALA A 281 -26.47 7.75 0.72
CA ALA A 281 -26.95 7.93 -0.64
C ALA A 281 -28.47 7.80 -0.60
N ASN A 282 -29.15 8.94 -0.44
CA ASN A 282 -30.53 9.07 -0.89
C ASN A 282 -30.54 8.79 -2.40
N GLY A 283 -31.13 7.67 -2.80
CA GLY A 283 -31.22 7.26 -4.18
C GLY A 283 -32.12 6.04 -4.29
N VAL A 284 -33.40 6.30 -4.55
CA VAL A 284 -34.48 5.35 -4.79
C VAL A 284 -34.05 4.29 -5.81
N ALA A 285 -34.23 3.02 -5.46
CA ALA A 285 -34.19 1.92 -6.41
C ALA A 285 -35.59 1.78 -7.02
N ASN A 286 -35.72 2.11 -8.31
CA ASN A 286 -36.80 1.64 -9.17
C ASN A 286 -36.14 0.81 -10.28
N GLY A 287 -36.65 -0.41 -10.49
CA GLY A 287 -36.29 -1.30 -11.60
C GLY A 287 -35.40 -2.46 -11.20
#